data_AF-A0A844GLX1-F1
#
_entry.id   AF-A0A844GLX1-F1
#
_cell.length_a   1.000
_cell.length_b   1.000
_cell.length_c   1.000
_cell.angle_alpha   90.00
_cell.angle_beta   90.00
_cell.angle_gamma   90.00
#
_symmetry.space_group_name_H-M   'P 1'
#
loop_
_entity.id
_entity.type
_entity.pdbx_description
1 polymer ?
#
loop_
_entity_poly.entity_id
_entity_poly.type
_entity_poly.pdbx_seq_one_letter_code
_entity_poly.pdbx_strand_id
1 'polypeptide(L)'
;MDIKRAKQEIKDSIEAYLAKDEFGHYLIPAIRQRPILLMGAPGIGKTQIMEQIARECKVGLVSYTITHHTRQSAVGLPFIKEKTFGNETFSVTEYTMSEIIASVYEKMEKTGLKEGILFIDEINCVSETLAPMMLQFLQGKTFGNQKVPEGWVIVTAGNPPEYNKSVREFDVVTLDRIKRIDVQPDFEVWKEYAYEQGIHPAVISYLELRRKNFYRMENTVDGRIFATARGWEDLSRLIQVYETLGKEVDREVVYQYIQHPMIAKDFAAYLALYNKYKTDYAVEDLLQGKWTQLTTQKIRNASLDEHLSLVGLLNGKLSQLFTECYLMDSYVTKLYEYMVYYRDNLADISLKAICQKAENDLASARKSELLAANEEKTSLRVNAFLEKIWLELEGLTQSEQDIYEKVKQAFSAEADALEEQTEAAAQTLQSVFDFMEAAFGDSQEMVAFITELNANFYSIWFIRENGSDQYYRHNKGLLFDDRQKLILGQMEELEDTMKRGITNV
;
A
#
# COMPACT_ATOMS: atom_id res chain seq x y z
N MET A 1 15.31 8.83 4.87
CA MET A 1 14.67 8.70 3.54
C MET A 1 13.20 8.37 3.73
N ASP A 2 12.36 8.48 2.71
CA ASP A 2 10.96 8.04 2.77
C ASP A 2 10.84 6.50 2.70
N ILE A 3 9.63 6.00 2.92
CA ILE A 3 9.33 4.56 2.96
C ILE A 3 9.42 3.89 1.58
N LYS A 4 9.19 4.62 0.48
CA LYS A 4 9.23 4.07 -0.89
C LYS A 4 10.66 3.79 -1.32
N ARG A 5 11.59 4.72 -1.04
CA ARG A 5 13.03 4.50 -1.23
C ARG A 5 13.54 3.38 -0.32
N ALA A 6 13.08 3.31 0.93
CA ALA A 6 13.44 2.23 1.84
C ALA A 6 12.96 0.86 1.32
N LYS A 7 11.74 0.79 0.78
CA LYS A 7 11.22 -0.42 0.13
C LYS A 7 12.12 -0.88 -1.03
N GLN A 8 12.51 0.04 -1.91
CA GLN A 8 13.39 -0.28 -3.04
C GLN A 8 14.76 -0.77 -2.58
N GLU A 9 15.39 -0.09 -1.62
CA GLU A 9 16.68 -0.53 -1.04
C GLU A 9 16.63 -1.94 -0.44
N ILE A 10 15.49 -2.33 0.13
CA ILE A 10 15.30 -3.67 0.68
C ILE A 10 15.13 -4.70 -0.43
N LYS A 11 14.36 -4.40 -1.48
CA LYS A 11 14.24 -5.25 -2.67
C LYS A 11 15.60 -5.51 -3.30
N ASP A 12 16.36 -4.44 -3.57
CA ASP A 12 17.69 -4.54 -4.16
C ASP A 12 18.64 -5.37 -3.28
N SER A 13 18.50 -5.24 -1.95
CA SER A 13 19.28 -6.04 -1.01
C SER A 13 18.88 -7.51 -1.02
N ILE A 14 17.58 -7.82 -1.09
CA ILE A 14 17.08 -9.20 -1.18
C ILE A 14 17.54 -9.84 -2.48
N GLU A 15 17.36 -9.16 -3.61
CA GLU A 15 17.82 -9.62 -4.92
C GLU A 15 19.33 -9.90 -4.90
N ALA A 16 20.13 -8.98 -4.36
CA ALA A 16 21.58 -9.18 -4.24
C ALA A 16 21.96 -10.32 -3.29
N TYR A 17 21.22 -10.52 -2.19
CA TYR A 17 21.50 -11.55 -1.20
C TYR A 17 21.07 -12.94 -1.67
N LEU A 18 20.05 -13.03 -2.52
CA LEU A 18 19.53 -14.27 -3.07
C LEU A 18 20.09 -14.61 -4.46
N ALA A 19 20.80 -13.68 -5.10
CA ALA A 19 21.49 -13.95 -6.37
C ALA A 19 22.49 -15.09 -6.23
N LYS A 20 22.47 -16.01 -7.22
CA LYS A 20 23.29 -17.23 -7.25
C LYS A 20 24.22 -17.26 -8.44
N ASP A 21 25.34 -17.96 -8.29
CA ASP A 21 26.23 -18.31 -9.40
C ASP A 21 25.68 -19.49 -10.23
N GLU A 22 26.41 -19.87 -11.27
CA GLU A 22 26.08 -21.00 -12.15
C GLU A 22 26.04 -22.36 -11.44
N PHE A 23 26.58 -22.46 -10.23
CA PHE A 23 26.59 -23.67 -9.41
C PHE A 23 25.49 -23.67 -8.32
N GLY A 24 24.69 -22.60 -8.26
CA GLY A 24 23.60 -22.44 -7.29
C GLY A 24 24.04 -21.92 -5.92
N HIS A 25 25.29 -21.46 -5.76
CA HIS A 25 25.75 -20.82 -4.52
C HIS A 25 25.39 -19.34 -4.50
N TYR A 26 25.02 -18.81 -3.33
CA TYR A 26 24.76 -17.38 -3.18
C TYR A 26 26.03 -16.55 -3.44
N LEU A 27 25.93 -15.54 -4.31
CA LEU A 27 27.04 -14.63 -4.65
C LEU A 27 27.57 -13.90 -3.41
N ILE A 28 26.68 -13.57 -2.48
CA ILE A 28 27.03 -13.06 -1.16
C ILE A 28 26.71 -14.16 -0.14
N PRO A 29 27.73 -14.82 0.45
CA PRO A 29 27.51 -15.87 1.44
C PRO A 29 26.69 -15.38 2.64
N ALA A 30 25.86 -16.26 3.21
CA ALA A 30 24.95 -15.90 4.31
C ALA A 30 25.65 -15.19 5.48
N ILE A 31 26.91 -15.54 5.79
CA ILE A 31 27.70 -14.89 6.85
C ILE A 31 28.09 -13.43 6.55
N ARG A 32 28.13 -13.03 5.27
CA ARG A 32 28.49 -11.66 4.83
C ARG A 32 27.27 -10.77 4.54
N GLN A 33 26.09 -11.36 4.45
CA GLN A 33 24.84 -10.61 4.31
C GLN A 33 24.50 -9.94 5.64
N ARG A 34 24.50 -8.60 5.69
CA ARG A 34 24.17 -7.85 6.91
C ARG A 34 22.65 -7.82 7.11
N PRO A 35 22.11 -8.07 8.31
CA PRO A 35 20.69 -7.85 8.57
C PRO A 35 20.31 -6.40 8.29
N ILE A 36 19.10 -6.21 7.77
CA ILE A 36 18.59 -4.87 7.47
C ILE A 36 17.79 -4.37 8.67
N LEU A 37 18.07 -3.16 9.14
CA LEU A 37 17.34 -2.52 10.23
C LEU A 37 16.63 -1.26 9.72
N LEU A 38 15.30 -1.30 9.69
CA LEU A 38 14.43 -0.16 9.45
C LEU A 38 14.17 0.60 10.76
N MET A 39 14.75 1.79 10.89
CA MET A 39 14.46 2.70 12.00
C MET A 39 13.47 3.76 11.53
N GLY A 40 12.27 3.79 12.10
CA GLY A 40 11.30 4.81 11.70
C GLY A 40 10.14 4.93 12.67
N ALA A 41 9.40 6.03 12.57
CA ALA A 41 8.30 6.33 13.46
C ALA A 41 7.19 5.22 13.39
N PRO A 42 6.42 5.01 14.46
CA PRO A 42 5.34 4.02 14.45
C PRO A 42 4.23 4.39 13.46
N GLY A 43 3.60 3.38 12.85
CA GLY A 43 2.43 3.60 11.98
C GLY A 43 2.72 4.17 10.59
N ILE A 44 3.97 4.12 10.10
CA ILE A 44 4.36 4.57 8.75
C ILE A 44 4.35 3.45 7.68
N GLY A 45 3.80 2.27 7.99
CA GLY A 45 3.70 1.15 7.04
C GLY A 45 4.89 0.18 6.99
N LYS A 46 5.82 0.20 7.95
CA LYS A 46 7.02 -0.70 7.98
C LYS A 46 6.68 -2.19 7.80
N THR A 47 5.64 -2.68 8.47
CA THR A 47 5.18 -4.08 8.37
C THR A 47 4.53 -4.35 7.01
N GLN A 48 3.67 -3.45 6.54
CA GLN A 48 2.96 -3.58 5.26
C GLN A 48 3.92 -3.63 4.07
N ILE A 49 5.00 -2.83 4.09
CA ILE A 49 5.98 -2.88 3.00
C ILE A 49 6.72 -4.22 2.92
N MET A 50 6.86 -4.95 4.03
CA MET A 50 7.50 -6.28 4.02
C MET A 50 6.63 -7.29 3.28
N GLU A 51 5.31 -7.23 3.45
CA GLU A 51 4.37 -8.05 2.68
C GLU A 51 4.46 -7.73 1.18
N GLN A 52 4.51 -6.45 0.82
CA GLN A 52 4.65 -6.03 -0.58
C GLN A 52 5.97 -6.53 -1.19
N ILE A 53 7.08 -6.38 -0.45
CA ILE A 53 8.39 -6.85 -0.91
C ILE A 53 8.42 -8.36 -1.09
N ALA A 54 7.84 -9.12 -0.16
CA ALA A 54 7.76 -10.57 -0.27
C ALA A 54 7.02 -11.01 -1.55
N ARG A 55 5.90 -10.35 -1.86
CA ARG A 55 5.13 -10.58 -3.11
C ARG A 55 5.94 -10.24 -4.34
N GLU A 56 6.52 -9.04 -4.40
CA GLU A 56 7.27 -8.54 -5.56
C GLU A 56 8.54 -9.36 -5.83
N CYS A 57 9.26 -9.77 -4.78
CA CYS A 57 10.44 -10.62 -4.89
C CYS A 57 10.10 -12.11 -4.98
N LYS A 58 8.82 -12.50 -4.84
CA LYS A 58 8.33 -13.89 -4.85
C LYS A 58 9.00 -14.80 -3.82
N VAL A 59 9.19 -14.29 -2.62
CA VAL A 59 9.83 -14.98 -1.49
C VAL A 59 8.86 -15.15 -0.33
N GLY A 60 9.11 -16.13 0.54
CA GLY A 60 8.30 -16.33 1.75
C GLY A 60 8.45 -15.17 2.73
N LEU A 61 7.43 -14.89 3.54
CA LEU A 61 7.51 -13.94 4.65
C LEU A 61 7.10 -14.58 5.96
N VAL A 62 7.96 -14.47 6.96
CA VAL A 62 7.64 -14.76 8.36
C VAL A 62 7.82 -13.47 9.13
N SER A 63 6.75 -13.00 9.77
CA SER A 63 6.75 -11.77 10.56
C SER A 63 6.50 -12.07 12.03
N TYR A 64 7.34 -11.52 12.90
CA TYR A 64 7.19 -11.58 14.35
C TYR A 64 7.29 -10.20 14.99
N THR A 65 6.48 -9.96 16.00
CA THR A 65 6.62 -8.80 16.89
C THR A 65 7.24 -9.26 18.19
N ILE A 66 8.49 -8.89 18.46
CA ILE A 66 9.27 -9.53 19.51
C ILE A 66 8.79 -9.20 20.93
N THR A 67 8.08 -8.09 21.11
CA THR A 67 7.53 -7.65 22.40
C THR A 67 6.47 -8.60 22.95
N HIS A 68 5.85 -9.44 22.12
CA HIS A 68 4.87 -10.44 22.54
C HIS A 68 5.51 -11.79 22.95
N HIS A 69 6.83 -11.93 22.83
CA HIS A 69 7.52 -13.20 23.08
C HIS A 69 8.24 -13.22 24.42
N THR A 70 8.23 -14.42 25.00
CA THR A 70 9.04 -14.72 26.16
C THR A 70 10.41 -15.24 25.72
N ARG A 71 11.35 -15.31 26.66
CA ARG A 71 12.63 -15.98 26.40
C ARG A 71 12.42 -17.43 25.97
N GLN A 72 11.44 -18.12 26.54
CA GLN A 72 11.15 -19.51 26.25
C GLN A 72 10.66 -19.71 24.81
N SER A 73 9.74 -18.87 24.31
CA SER A 73 9.27 -18.97 22.91
C SER A 73 10.38 -18.64 21.90
N ALA A 74 11.25 -17.69 22.23
CA ALA A 74 12.36 -17.29 21.36
C ALA A 74 13.51 -18.30 21.33
N VAL A 75 13.81 -18.97 22.45
CA VAL A 75 14.95 -19.90 22.59
C VAL A 75 14.57 -21.35 22.35
N GLY A 76 13.33 -21.71 22.70
CA GLY A 76 12.93 -23.07 22.98
C GLY A 76 12.97 -23.39 24.48
N LEU A 77 12.38 -24.53 24.83
CA LEU A 77 12.30 -25.04 26.20
C LEU A 77 13.53 -25.90 26.50
N PRO A 78 14.16 -25.72 27.68
CA PRO A 78 15.27 -26.57 28.09
C PRO A 78 14.76 -27.98 28.40
N PHE A 79 15.52 -28.99 27.96
CA PHE A 79 15.30 -30.38 28.34
C PHE A 79 16.64 -31.08 28.62
N ILE A 80 16.59 -32.10 29.47
CA ILE A 80 17.77 -32.87 29.85
C ILE A 80 18.01 -33.93 28.80
N LYS A 81 19.27 -34.05 28.36
CA LYS A 81 19.72 -35.08 27.42
C LYS A 81 21.03 -35.66 27.91
N GLU A 82 21.19 -36.96 27.81
CA GLU A 82 22.47 -37.62 28.10
C GLU A 82 23.39 -37.51 26.88
N LYS A 83 24.63 -37.06 27.11
CA LYS A 83 25.69 -37.05 26.11
C LYS A 83 26.93 -37.74 26.65
N THR A 84 27.53 -38.58 25.83
CA THR A 84 28.80 -39.23 26.11
C THR A 84 29.94 -38.36 25.59
N PHE A 85 30.85 -37.97 26.49
CA PHE A 85 32.08 -37.25 26.15
C PHE A 85 33.27 -38.15 26.53
N GLY A 86 34.00 -38.64 25.53
CA GLY A 86 35.00 -39.70 25.76
C GLY A 86 34.32 -41.01 26.15
N ASN A 87 34.67 -41.57 27.32
CA ASN A 87 34.10 -42.82 27.84
C ASN A 87 33.04 -42.60 28.94
N GLU A 88 32.68 -41.36 29.26
CA GLU A 88 31.77 -41.03 30.36
C GLU A 88 30.50 -40.34 29.84
N THR A 89 29.35 -40.70 30.41
CA THR A 89 28.04 -40.13 30.08
C THR A 89 27.65 -39.07 31.11
N PHE A 90 27.30 -37.89 30.61
CA PHE A 90 26.88 -36.75 31.42
C PHE A 90 25.48 -36.31 31.01
N SER A 91 24.67 -35.89 31.99
CA SER A 91 23.44 -35.15 31.73
C SER A 91 23.79 -33.72 31.32
N VAL A 92 23.37 -33.31 30.12
CA VAL A 92 23.51 -31.95 29.61
C VAL A 92 22.15 -31.31 29.37
N THR A 93 22.12 -29.97 29.34
CA THR A 93 20.93 -29.21 28.94
C THR A 93 20.96 -28.95 27.43
N GLU A 94 19.91 -29.33 26.72
CA GLU A 94 19.62 -28.91 25.35
C GLU A 94 18.33 -28.08 25.31
N TYR A 95 18.08 -27.40 24.18
CA TYR A 95 16.87 -26.58 23.97
C TYR A 95 16.11 -27.11 22.77
N THR A 96 14.78 -27.05 22.82
CA THR A 96 13.93 -27.31 21.65
C THR A 96 14.17 -26.26 20.55
N MET A 97 13.63 -26.49 19.35
CA MET A 97 13.65 -25.48 18.31
C MET A 97 12.89 -24.22 18.78
N SER A 98 13.43 -23.05 18.42
CA SER A 98 12.75 -21.77 18.57
C SER A 98 11.46 -21.76 17.75
N GLU A 99 10.37 -21.24 18.30
CA GLU A 99 9.10 -21.07 17.54
C GLU A 99 9.31 -20.19 16.31
N ILE A 100 10.18 -19.18 16.42
CA ILE A 100 10.51 -18.28 15.31
C ILE A 100 11.15 -19.08 14.16
N ILE A 101 12.12 -19.94 14.47
CA ILE A 101 12.79 -20.76 13.45
C ILE A 101 11.87 -21.87 12.93
N ALA A 102 11.06 -22.48 13.80
CA ALA A 102 10.09 -23.49 13.41
C ALA A 102 9.11 -22.94 12.36
N SER A 103 8.58 -21.73 12.58
CA SER A 103 7.66 -21.10 11.63
C SER A 103 8.29 -20.82 10.25
N VAL A 104 9.61 -20.60 10.19
CA VAL A 104 10.34 -20.46 8.93
C VAL A 104 10.28 -21.77 8.16
N TYR A 105 10.58 -22.90 8.81
CA TYR A 105 10.48 -24.22 8.18
C TYR A 105 9.04 -24.57 7.80
N GLU A 106 8.06 -24.33 8.69
CA GLU A 106 6.64 -24.52 8.39
C GLU A 106 6.20 -23.68 7.19
N LYS A 107 6.70 -22.44 7.07
CA LYS A 107 6.44 -21.57 5.92
C LYS A 107 7.00 -22.16 4.64
N MET A 108 8.23 -22.67 4.67
CA MET A 108 8.86 -23.34 3.52
C MET A 108 8.05 -24.57 3.09
N GLU A 109 7.58 -25.39 4.03
CA GLU A 109 6.76 -26.57 3.74
C GLU A 109 5.38 -26.21 3.18
N LYS A 110 4.72 -25.20 3.78
CA LYS A 110 3.38 -24.76 3.36
C LYS A 110 3.38 -24.15 1.97
N THR A 111 4.33 -23.26 1.69
CA THR A 111 4.37 -22.45 0.46
C THR A 111 5.22 -23.07 -0.65
N GLY A 112 6.16 -23.96 -0.30
CA GLY A 112 7.19 -24.46 -1.21
C GLY A 112 8.33 -23.47 -1.48
N LEU A 113 8.27 -22.25 -0.92
CA LEU A 113 9.28 -21.22 -1.09
C LEU A 113 10.46 -21.52 -0.15
N LYS A 114 11.63 -21.83 -0.74
CA LYS A 114 12.85 -22.11 0.02
C LYS A 114 13.56 -20.85 0.51
N GLU A 115 13.30 -19.73 -0.14
CA GLU A 115 13.87 -18.42 0.16
C GLU A 115 12.81 -17.51 0.75
N GLY A 116 13.21 -16.60 1.63
CA GLY A 116 12.28 -15.81 2.40
C GLY A 116 12.87 -14.61 3.13
N ILE A 117 11.98 -13.90 3.82
CA ILE A 117 12.28 -12.78 4.70
C ILE A 117 11.83 -13.20 6.10
N LEU A 118 12.76 -13.18 7.05
CA LEU A 118 12.43 -13.23 8.48
C LEU A 118 12.39 -11.80 8.99
N PHE A 119 11.17 -11.27 9.15
CA PHE A 119 10.91 -9.92 9.61
C PHE A 119 10.64 -9.87 11.11
N ILE A 120 11.49 -9.17 11.87
CA ILE A 120 11.31 -8.94 13.31
C ILE A 120 10.97 -7.48 13.58
N ASP A 121 9.73 -7.21 13.95
CA ASP A 121 9.24 -5.89 14.34
C ASP A 121 9.53 -5.61 15.82
N GLU A 122 9.62 -4.31 16.15
CA GLU A 122 9.96 -3.78 17.46
C GLU A 122 11.24 -4.35 18.09
N ILE A 123 12.27 -4.64 17.27
CA ILE A 123 13.50 -5.33 17.69
C ILE A 123 14.23 -4.65 18.86
N ASN A 124 14.10 -3.32 18.96
CA ASN A 124 14.73 -2.52 19.99
C ASN A 124 13.86 -2.28 21.23
N CYS A 125 12.63 -2.80 21.27
CA CYS A 125 11.73 -2.74 22.42
C CYS A 125 11.74 -4.05 23.23
N VAL A 126 12.75 -4.92 23.02
CA VAL A 126 12.85 -6.21 23.72
C VAL A 126 13.05 -6.06 25.23
N SER A 127 12.55 -7.06 25.95
CA SER A 127 12.80 -7.22 27.37
C SER A 127 14.30 -7.41 27.67
N GLU A 128 14.69 -7.10 28.91
CA GLU A 128 16.08 -7.20 29.34
C GLU A 128 16.68 -8.59 29.19
N THR A 129 15.85 -9.60 29.44
CA THR A 129 16.25 -11.00 29.38
C THR A 129 16.44 -11.51 27.94
N LEU A 130 15.89 -10.81 26.94
CA LEU A 130 16.00 -11.11 25.51
C LEU A 130 17.05 -10.26 24.79
N ALA A 131 17.43 -9.10 25.33
CA ALA A 131 18.36 -8.18 24.65
C ALA A 131 19.68 -8.82 24.20
N PRO A 132 20.41 -9.59 25.03
CA PRO A 132 21.66 -10.23 24.59
C PRO A 132 21.46 -11.20 23.42
N MET A 133 20.29 -11.85 23.38
CA MET A 133 19.94 -12.79 22.33
C MET A 133 19.65 -12.11 21.00
N MET A 134 18.97 -10.95 21.02
CA MET A 134 18.73 -10.19 19.81
C MET A 134 20.02 -9.69 19.20
N LEU A 135 20.97 -9.26 20.03
CA LEU A 135 22.31 -8.89 19.55
C LEU A 135 23.01 -10.08 18.92
N GLN A 136 22.96 -11.26 19.55
CA GLN A 136 23.48 -12.49 18.97
C GLN A 136 22.79 -12.85 17.65
N PHE A 137 21.48 -12.69 17.56
CA PHE A 137 20.71 -12.95 16.35
C PHE A 137 21.11 -12.02 15.20
N LEU A 138 21.21 -10.71 15.46
CA LEU A 138 21.63 -9.72 14.47
C LEU A 138 23.08 -9.91 14.02
N GLN A 139 23.97 -10.41 14.89
CA GLN A 139 25.38 -10.57 14.55
C GLN A 139 25.71 -11.96 13.97
N GLY A 140 25.11 -13.01 14.53
CA GLY A 140 25.43 -14.40 14.27
C GLY A 140 24.38 -15.15 13.44
N LYS A 141 23.22 -14.53 13.16
CA LYS A 141 22.09 -15.15 12.45
C LYS A 141 21.61 -16.44 13.10
N THR A 142 21.66 -16.46 14.43
CA THR A 142 21.25 -17.60 15.25
C THR A 142 20.27 -17.14 16.31
N PHE A 143 19.16 -17.86 16.45
CA PHE A 143 18.28 -17.76 17.60
C PHE A 143 18.56 -18.95 18.53
N GLY A 144 19.10 -18.67 19.71
CA GLY A 144 19.63 -19.71 20.59
C GLY A 144 20.75 -20.50 19.89
N ASN A 145 20.59 -21.82 19.80
CA ASN A 145 21.55 -22.72 19.15
C ASN A 145 21.20 -23.02 17.69
N GLN A 146 20.11 -22.46 17.17
CA GLN A 146 19.59 -22.74 15.83
C GLN A 146 19.97 -21.61 14.87
N LYS A 147 20.47 -21.96 13.68
CA LYS A 147 20.75 -20.99 12.61
C LYS A 147 19.48 -20.65 11.86
N VAL A 148 19.38 -19.41 11.40
CA VAL A 148 18.42 -19.05 10.36
C VAL A 148 18.77 -19.85 9.09
N PRO A 149 17.78 -20.49 8.42
CA PRO A 149 18.02 -21.22 7.19
C PRO A 149 18.71 -20.36 6.11
N GLU A 150 19.58 -20.98 5.31
CA GLU A 150 20.14 -20.29 4.15
C GLU A 150 19.04 -19.91 3.15
N GLY A 151 19.18 -18.76 2.50
CA GLY A 151 18.12 -18.19 1.64
C GLY A 151 17.07 -17.37 2.39
N TRP A 152 17.19 -17.23 3.71
CA TRP A 152 16.32 -16.35 4.50
C TRP A 152 17.05 -15.07 4.93
N VAL A 153 16.57 -13.94 4.39
CA VAL A 153 17.11 -12.61 4.68
C VAL A 153 16.49 -12.08 5.96
N ILE A 154 17.32 -11.59 6.88
CA ILE A 154 16.88 -11.00 8.13
C ILE A 154 16.60 -9.52 7.90
N VAL A 155 15.35 -9.12 8.12
CA VAL A 155 14.93 -7.72 8.14
C VAL A 155 14.32 -7.43 9.50
N THR A 156 14.63 -6.29 10.08
CA THR A 156 14.14 -5.90 11.40
C THR A 156 13.63 -4.48 11.36
N ALA A 157 12.66 -4.16 12.22
CA ALA A 157 12.15 -2.81 12.39
C ALA A 157 12.22 -2.38 13.85
N GLY A 158 12.60 -1.13 14.06
CA GLY A 158 12.67 -0.50 15.37
C GLY A 158 12.08 0.89 15.35
N ASN A 159 11.79 1.40 16.55
CA ASN A 159 11.30 2.76 16.74
C ASN A 159 12.43 3.65 17.28
N PRO A 160 12.62 4.88 16.78
CA PRO A 160 13.56 5.81 17.38
C PRO A 160 13.22 6.09 18.87
N PRO A 161 14.22 6.35 19.74
CA PRO A 161 14.00 6.52 21.18
C PRO A 161 12.99 7.61 21.55
N GLU A 162 12.92 8.67 20.74
CA GLU A 162 11.96 9.78 20.90
C GLU A 162 10.49 9.32 20.86
N TYR A 163 10.18 8.21 20.17
CA TYR A 163 8.82 7.70 20.01
C TYR A 163 8.42 6.67 21.07
N ASN A 164 9.36 5.99 21.74
CA ASN A 164 9.04 4.94 22.70
C ASN A 164 10.08 4.85 23.83
N LYS A 165 9.62 5.00 25.09
CA LYS A 165 10.48 5.00 26.28
C LYS A 165 11.12 3.63 26.58
N SER A 166 10.54 2.56 26.07
CA SER A 166 11.05 1.18 26.25
C SER A 166 12.13 0.81 25.23
N VAL A 167 12.50 1.74 24.34
CA VAL A 167 13.53 1.52 23.32
C VAL A 167 14.90 1.46 23.94
N ARG A 168 15.68 0.47 23.50
CA ARG A 168 17.11 0.32 23.79
C ARG A 168 17.90 0.71 22.55
N GLU A 169 18.93 1.52 22.72
CA GLU A 169 19.84 1.84 21.63
C GLU A 169 20.81 0.69 21.39
N PHE A 170 21.13 0.45 20.12
CA PHE A 170 22.16 -0.50 19.72
C PHE A 170 23.54 0.15 19.85
N ASP A 171 24.52 -0.61 20.35
CA ASP A 171 25.90 -0.15 20.42
C ASP A 171 26.55 -0.07 19.03
N VAL A 172 27.66 0.65 18.94
CA VAL A 172 28.40 0.86 17.67
C VAL A 172 28.82 -0.47 17.04
N VAL A 173 29.18 -1.46 17.86
CA VAL A 173 29.59 -2.80 17.41
C VAL A 173 28.46 -3.53 16.70
N THR A 174 27.23 -3.42 17.20
CA THR A 174 26.06 -3.99 16.54
C THR A 174 25.69 -3.20 15.29
N LEU A 175 25.73 -1.87 15.36
CA LEU A 175 25.43 -0.99 14.23
C LEU A 175 26.38 -1.22 13.03
N ASP A 176 27.66 -1.53 13.26
CA ASP A 176 28.64 -1.83 12.20
C ASP A 176 28.32 -3.12 11.42
N ARG A 177 27.54 -4.04 12.03
CA ARG A 177 27.20 -5.35 11.44
C ARG A 177 25.83 -5.40 10.77
N ILE A 178 25.07 -4.30 10.80
CA ILE A 178 23.73 -4.21 10.21
C ILE A 178 23.68 -3.13 9.13
N LYS A 179 22.78 -3.29 8.15
CA LYS A 179 22.44 -2.25 7.18
C LYS A 179 21.28 -1.42 7.76
N ARG A 180 21.59 -0.29 8.39
CA ARG A 180 20.58 0.62 8.97
C ARG A 180 19.98 1.52 7.89
N ILE A 181 18.65 1.61 7.87
CA ILE A 181 17.87 2.50 7.01
C ILE A 181 16.96 3.34 7.91
N ASP A 182 17.21 4.65 7.97
CA ASP A 182 16.35 5.58 8.71
C ASP A 182 15.21 6.09 7.80
N VAL A 183 13.98 5.78 8.21
CA VAL A 183 12.75 6.09 7.49
C VAL A 183 11.98 7.19 8.20
N GLN A 184 11.62 8.24 7.46
CA GLN A 184 10.82 9.36 7.93
C GLN A 184 9.41 9.31 7.32
N PRO A 185 8.37 9.77 8.05
CA PRO A 185 7.05 9.97 7.47
C PRO A 185 7.13 10.98 6.32
N ASP A 186 6.58 10.62 5.18
CA ASP A 186 6.48 11.49 4.01
C ASP A 186 5.05 11.44 3.48
N PHE A 187 4.42 12.62 3.35
CA PHE A 187 3.02 12.71 2.95
C PHE A 187 2.83 12.43 1.46
N GLU A 188 3.74 12.85 0.58
CA GLU A 188 3.59 12.63 -0.87
C GLU A 188 3.64 11.14 -1.18
N VAL A 189 4.60 10.43 -0.57
CA VAL A 189 4.69 8.97 -0.69
C VAL A 189 3.47 8.27 -0.10
N TRP A 190 2.96 8.75 1.04
CA TRP A 190 1.74 8.20 1.62
C TRP A 190 0.50 8.49 0.78
N LYS A 191 0.44 9.63 0.08
CA LYS A 191 -0.67 10.02 -0.79
C LYS A 191 -0.81 9.07 -1.98
N GLU A 192 0.29 8.71 -2.62
CA GLU A 192 0.30 7.67 -3.67
C GLU A 192 -0.32 6.35 -3.16
N TYR A 193 0.13 5.89 -1.98
CA TYR A 193 -0.43 4.71 -1.31
C TYR A 193 -1.91 4.89 -0.96
N ALA A 194 -2.30 6.07 -0.49
CA ALA A 194 -3.66 6.38 -0.08
C ALA A 194 -4.64 6.26 -1.25
N TYR A 195 -4.25 6.68 -2.45
CA TYR A 195 -5.03 6.47 -3.67
C TYR A 195 -5.19 4.98 -4.00
N GLU A 196 -4.10 4.21 -3.98
CA GLU A 196 -4.16 2.77 -4.29
C GLU A 196 -5.05 1.98 -3.31
N GLN A 197 -5.05 2.36 -2.03
CA GLN A 197 -5.86 1.72 -0.99
C GLN A 197 -7.29 2.27 -0.89
N GLY A 198 -7.65 3.27 -1.71
CA GLY A 198 -8.98 3.88 -1.67
C GLY A 198 -9.26 4.60 -0.35
N ILE A 199 -8.28 5.34 0.19
CA ILE A 199 -8.49 6.23 1.34
C ILE A 199 -9.52 7.31 0.96
N HIS A 200 -10.37 7.64 1.93
CA HIS A 200 -11.48 8.57 1.76
C HIS A 200 -10.95 9.95 1.28
N PRO A 201 -11.50 10.50 0.17
CA PRO A 201 -10.97 11.72 -0.44
C PRO A 201 -10.88 12.92 0.52
N ALA A 202 -11.85 13.08 1.43
CA ALA A 202 -11.79 14.16 2.42
C ALA A 202 -10.55 14.11 3.32
N VAL A 203 -10.04 12.92 3.65
CA VAL A 203 -8.80 12.76 4.43
C VAL A 203 -7.60 13.23 3.61
N ILE A 204 -7.50 12.79 2.36
CA ILE A 204 -6.40 13.17 1.45
C ILE A 204 -6.41 14.68 1.23
N SER A 205 -7.56 15.26 0.86
CA SER A 205 -7.69 16.70 0.59
C SER A 205 -7.38 17.56 1.83
N TYR A 206 -7.83 17.14 3.02
CA TYR A 206 -7.46 17.84 4.25
C TYR A 206 -5.95 17.82 4.50
N LEU A 207 -5.30 16.67 4.33
CA LEU A 207 -3.88 16.53 4.57
C LEU A 207 -3.04 17.26 3.51
N GLU A 208 -3.54 17.38 2.28
CA GLU A 208 -2.94 18.23 1.24
C GLU A 208 -2.90 19.70 1.69
N LEU A 209 -4.02 20.20 2.24
CA LEU A 209 -4.13 21.56 2.77
C LEU A 209 -3.35 21.78 4.07
N ARG A 210 -3.16 20.72 4.85
CA ARG A 210 -2.57 20.75 6.20
C ARG A 210 -1.52 19.66 6.37
N ARG A 211 -0.50 19.62 5.50
CA ARG A 211 0.54 18.57 5.46
C ARG A 211 1.22 18.31 6.81
N LYS A 212 1.37 19.34 7.65
CA LYS A 212 1.94 19.23 9.01
C LYS A 212 1.11 18.36 9.97
N ASN A 213 -0.16 18.11 9.65
CA ASN A 213 -1.07 17.29 10.43
C ASN A 213 -1.02 15.80 10.04
N PHE A 214 -0.29 15.43 8.97
CA PHE A 214 -0.13 14.05 8.53
C PHE A 214 0.50 13.17 9.61
N TYR A 215 1.60 13.66 10.19
CA TYR A 215 2.32 12.95 11.25
C TYR A 215 2.80 13.92 12.31
N ARG A 216 2.34 13.73 13.55
CA ARG A 216 2.74 14.57 14.68
C ARG A 216 2.68 13.75 15.96
N MET A 217 3.72 13.83 16.79
CA MET A 217 3.76 13.21 18.10
C MET A 217 4.35 14.17 19.12
N GLU A 218 3.65 14.36 20.23
CA GLU A 218 4.07 15.28 21.29
C GLU A 218 3.87 14.65 22.67
N ASN A 219 4.81 14.93 23.58
CA ASN A 219 4.66 14.57 25.00
C ASN A 219 4.07 15.77 25.75
N THR A 220 2.94 15.58 26.41
CA THR A 220 2.30 16.57 27.28
C THR A 220 2.31 16.09 28.74
N VAL A 221 1.85 16.94 29.67
CA VAL A 221 1.72 16.59 31.09
C VAL A 221 0.75 15.42 31.29
N ASP A 222 -0.33 15.39 30.51
CA ASP A 222 -1.41 14.39 30.63
C ASP A 222 -1.16 13.11 29.81
N GLY A 223 -0.03 13.03 29.11
CA GLY A 223 0.34 11.89 28.28
C GLY A 223 0.78 12.29 26.87
N ARG A 224 0.85 11.30 25.98
CA ARG A 224 1.22 11.52 24.58
C ARG A 224 -0.01 11.85 23.76
N ILE A 225 0.11 12.86 22.91
CA ILE A 225 -0.87 13.18 21.87
C ILE A 225 -0.25 12.94 20.51
N PHE A 226 -1.03 12.43 19.55
CA PHE A 226 -0.48 12.03 18.26
C PHE A 226 -1.49 11.97 17.11
N ALA A 227 -0.96 12.16 15.91
CA ALA A 227 -1.58 11.84 14.63
C ALA A 227 -0.58 11.00 13.82
N THR A 228 -1.04 9.91 13.22
CA THR A 228 -0.18 8.99 12.45
C THR A 228 -0.85 8.60 11.14
N ALA A 229 -0.06 8.17 10.16
CA ALA A 229 -0.57 7.68 8.88
C ALA A 229 -1.58 6.54 9.06
N ARG A 230 -1.31 5.58 9.95
CA ARG A 230 -2.27 4.52 10.34
C ARG A 230 -3.58 5.08 10.90
N GLY A 231 -3.52 6.08 11.78
CA GLY A 231 -4.72 6.70 12.34
C GLY A 231 -5.61 7.34 11.29
N TRP A 232 -5.02 7.96 10.26
CA TRP A 232 -5.75 8.49 9.11
C TRP A 232 -6.39 7.41 8.25
N GLU A 233 -5.68 6.30 8.01
CA GLU A 233 -6.20 5.14 7.28
C GLU A 233 -7.40 4.52 8.01
N ASP A 234 -7.28 4.28 9.31
CA ASP A 234 -8.34 3.68 10.12
C ASP A 234 -9.57 4.58 10.18
N LEU A 235 -9.38 5.90 10.38
CA LEU A 235 -10.46 6.88 10.36
C LEU A 235 -11.16 6.93 9.00
N SER A 236 -10.39 6.90 7.91
CA SER A 236 -10.92 6.86 6.55
C SER A 236 -11.88 5.69 6.33
N ARG A 237 -11.47 4.48 6.76
CA ARG A 237 -12.32 3.28 6.65
C ARG A 237 -13.61 3.45 7.45
N LEU A 238 -13.54 4.04 8.64
CA LEU A 238 -14.72 4.30 9.45
C LEU A 238 -15.68 5.28 8.77
N ILE A 239 -15.15 6.38 8.19
CA ILE A 239 -15.95 7.37 7.46
C ILE A 239 -16.75 6.68 6.34
N GLN A 240 -16.10 5.89 5.50
CA GLN A 240 -16.76 5.17 4.38
C GLN A 240 -17.89 4.25 4.86
N VAL A 241 -17.65 3.51 5.95
CA VAL A 241 -18.67 2.64 6.54
C VAL A 241 -19.81 3.47 7.13
N TYR A 242 -19.52 4.58 7.78
CA TYR A 242 -20.53 5.45 8.38
C TYR A 242 -21.41 6.11 7.32
N GLU A 243 -20.83 6.57 6.22
CA GLU A 243 -21.59 7.09 5.06
C GLU A 243 -22.56 6.03 4.52
N THR A 244 -22.11 4.79 4.37
CA THR A 244 -22.97 3.66 3.93
C THR A 244 -24.11 3.40 4.91
N LEU A 245 -23.86 3.56 6.21
CA LEU A 245 -24.85 3.37 7.27
C LEU A 245 -25.68 4.63 7.56
N GLY A 246 -25.45 5.75 6.86
CA GLY A 246 -26.12 7.02 7.13
C GLY A 246 -25.80 7.62 8.50
N LYS A 247 -24.60 7.36 9.03
CA LYS A 247 -24.11 7.89 10.32
C LYS A 247 -23.15 9.05 10.09
N GLU A 248 -23.16 10.01 11.02
CA GLU A 248 -22.22 11.14 11.00
C GLU A 248 -20.95 10.84 11.81
N VAL A 249 -19.83 11.42 11.35
CA VAL A 249 -18.55 11.37 12.04
C VAL A 249 -18.31 12.73 12.70
N ASP A 250 -18.51 12.79 14.01
CA ASP A 250 -18.27 14.00 14.80
C ASP A 250 -16.83 14.10 15.32
N ARG A 251 -16.55 15.18 16.06
CA ARG A 251 -15.23 15.43 16.63
C ARG A 251 -14.77 14.34 17.61
N GLU A 252 -15.68 13.77 18.39
CA GLU A 252 -15.33 12.74 19.38
C GLU A 252 -14.92 11.46 18.67
N VAL A 253 -15.62 11.08 17.60
CA VAL A 253 -15.26 9.96 16.73
C VAL A 253 -13.89 10.19 16.09
N VAL A 254 -13.64 11.37 15.49
CA VAL A 254 -12.32 11.68 14.91
C VAL A 254 -11.20 11.55 15.94
N TYR A 255 -11.42 12.01 17.17
CA TYR A 255 -10.42 11.98 18.23
C TYR A 255 -10.01 10.56 18.66
N GLN A 256 -10.89 9.56 18.51
CA GLN A 256 -10.58 8.16 18.84
C GLN A 256 -9.43 7.62 17.98
N TYR A 257 -9.27 8.12 16.75
CA TYR A 257 -8.25 7.71 15.80
C TYR A 257 -7.08 8.72 15.71
N ILE A 258 -7.42 10.01 15.72
CA ILE A 258 -6.46 11.12 15.70
C ILE A 258 -6.40 11.72 17.10
N GLN A 259 -5.59 11.10 17.97
CA GLN A 259 -5.45 11.47 19.39
C GLN A 259 -4.64 12.76 19.60
N HIS A 260 -4.75 13.71 18.68
CA HIS A 260 -4.23 15.05 18.78
C HIS A 260 -5.41 16.03 18.78
N PRO A 261 -5.81 16.60 19.94
CA PRO A 261 -7.08 17.32 20.09
C PRO A 261 -7.30 18.47 19.09
N MET A 262 -6.24 19.22 18.75
CA MET A 262 -6.31 20.31 17.77
C MET A 262 -6.53 19.79 16.35
N ILE A 263 -5.79 18.75 15.94
CA ILE A 263 -5.90 18.16 14.59
C ILE A 263 -7.27 17.48 14.43
N ALA A 264 -7.74 16.75 15.45
CA ALA A 264 -9.06 16.13 15.41
C ALA A 264 -10.18 17.16 15.28
N LYS A 265 -10.09 18.27 16.02
CA LYS A 265 -11.05 19.38 15.91
C LYS A 265 -11.03 20.01 14.51
N ASP A 266 -9.85 20.27 13.98
CA ASP A 266 -9.65 20.89 12.67
C ASP A 266 -10.20 20.00 11.55
N PHE A 267 -9.87 18.70 11.57
CA PHE A 267 -10.39 17.74 10.59
C PHE A 267 -11.91 17.54 10.70
N ALA A 268 -12.48 17.45 11.91
CA ALA A 268 -13.93 17.30 12.05
C ALA A 268 -14.69 18.52 11.49
N ALA A 269 -14.17 19.74 11.71
CA ALA A 269 -14.73 20.94 11.11
C ALA A 269 -14.59 20.94 9.58
N TYR A 270 -13.43 20.52 9.07
CA TYR A 270 -13.21 20.35 7.64
C TYR A 270 -14.17 19.34 7.02
N LEU A 271 -14.36 18.17 7.63
CA LEU A 271 -15.26 17.12 7.13
C LEU A 271 -16.71 17.59 7.07
N ALA A 272 -17.17 18.35 8.06
CA ALA A 272 -18.50 18.96 8.03
C ALA A 272 -18.66 19.96 6.86
N LEU A 273 -17.63 20.78 6.60
CA LEU A 273 -17.62 21.70 5.45
C LEU A 273 -17.55 20.95 4.12
N TYR A 274 -16.73 19.91 4.03
CA TYR A 274 -16.61 19.05 2.86
C TYR A 274 -17.97 18.45 2.47
N ASN A 275 -18.71 17.92 3.44
CA ASN A 275 -20.05 17.39 3.24
C ASN A 275 -21.05 18.48 2.85
N LYS A 276 -20.96 19.67 3.47
CA LYS A 276 -21.80 20.82 3.11
C LYS A 276 -21.56 21.25 1.67
N TYR A 277 -20.31 21.35 1.21
CA TYR A 277 -19.96 21.78 -0.14
C TYR A 277 -20.40 20.78 -1.21
N LYS A 278 -20.36 19.48 -0.89
CA LYS A 278 -20.93 18.44 -1.75
C LYS A 278 -22.39 18.74 -2.09
N THR A 279 -23.18 19.17 -1.10
CA THR A 279 -24.59 19.55 -1.28
C THR A 279 -24.75 20.96 -1.88
N ASP A 280 -24.06 21.97 -1.35
CA ASP A 280 -24.23 23.38 -1.72
C ASP A 280 -23.81 23.72 -3.15
N TYR A 281 -22.89 22.93 -3.72
CA TYR A 281 -22.44 23.07 -5.11
C TYR A 281 -23.06 22.04 -6.05
N ALA A 282 -23.93 21.15 -5.55
CA ALA A 282 -24.53 20.06 -6.31
C ALA A 282 -23.45 19.34 -7.15
N VAL A 283 -22.42 18.79 -6.50
CA VAL A 283 -21.24 18.23 -7.18
C VAL A 283 -21.64 17.20 -8.24
N GLU A 284 -22.66 16.41 -7.96
CA GLU A 284 -23.24 15.42 -8.88
C GLU A 284 -23.76 16.04 -10.18
N ASP A 285 -24.28 17.27 -10.16
CA ASP A 285 -24.65 18.01 -11.38
C ASP A 285 -23.39 18.48 -12.13
N LEU A 286 -22.36 18.94 -11.42
CA LEU A 286 -21.08 19.33 -12.02
C LEU A 286 -20.44 18.16 -12.78
N LEU A 287 -20.43 16.97 -12.17
CA LEU A 287 -19.91 15.74 -12.77
C LEU A 287 -20.66 15.35 -14.06
N GLN A 288 -21.95 15.72 -14.16
CA GLN A 288 -22.80 15.44 -15.32
C GLN A 288 -22.76 16.55 -16.39
N GLY A 289 -21.88 17.54 -16.28
CA GLY A 289 -21.84 18.64 -17.26
C GLY A 289 -22.90 19.72 -17.02
N LYS A 290 -23.56 19.73 -15.84
CA LYS A 290 -24.70 20.60 -15.56
C LYS A 290 -24.33 21.66 -14.53
N TRP A 291 -24.03 22.87 -14.99
CA TRP A 291 -23.86 24.02 -14.12
C TRP A 291 -24.36 25.30 -14.77
N THR A 292 -24.61 26.31 -13.94
CA THR A 292 -25.07 27.63 -14.39
C THR A 292 -23.95 28.67 -14.27
N GLN A 293 -24.12 29.80 -14.97
CA GLN A 293 -23.24 30.96 -14.76
C GLN A 293 -23.28 31.48 -13.30
N LEU A 294 -24.41 31.32 -12.60
CA LEU A 294 -24.50 31.69 -11.19
C LEU A 294 -23.64 30.77 -10.30
N THR A 295 -23.62 29.46 -10.60
CA THR A 295 -22.78 28.48 -9.89
C THR A 295 -21.29 28.83 -10.04
N THR A 296 -20.84 29.09 -11.27
CA THR A 296 -19.44 29.48 -11.53
C THR A 296 -19.07 30.81 -10.90
N GLN A 297 -19.96 31.81 -10.90
CA GLN A 297 -19.73 33.08 -10.20
C GLN A 297 -19.67 32.91 -8.68
N LYS A 298 -20.56 32.09 -8.09
CA LYS A 298 -20.55 31.78 -6.66
C LYS A 298 -19.22 31.15 -6.27
N ILE A 299 -18.75 30.18 -7.05
CA ILE A 299 -17.49 29.48 -6.80
C ILE A 299 -16.30 30.44 -6.95
N ARG A 300 -16.22 31.25 -8.00
CA ARG A 300 -15.13 32.22 -8.20
C ARG A 300 -14.97 33.25 -7.07
N ASN A 301 -16.05 33.55 -6.37
CA ASN A 301 -16.04 34.50 -5.25
C ASN A 301 -15.81 33.82 -3.89
N ALA A 302 -15.66 32.50 -3.87
CA ALA A 302 -15.39 31.74 -2.66
C ALA A 302 -13.94 31.91 -2.20
N SER A 303 -13.65 31.41 -0.99
CA SER A 303 -12.27 31.41 -0.49
C SER A 303 -11.41 30.37 -1.20
N LEU A 304 -10.09 30.56 -1.21
CA LEU A 304 -9.15 29.59 -1.78
C LEU A 304 -9.30 28.19 -1.13
N ASP A 305 -9.55 28.14 0.19
CA ASP A 305 -9.78 26.88 0.91
C ASP A 305 -11.05 26.16 0.40
N GLU A 306 -12.08 26.91 -0.02
CA GLU A 306 -13.28 26.37 -0.65
C GLU A 306 -13.00 25.86 -2.07
N HIS A 307 -12.21 26.59 -2.86
CA HIS A 307 -11.81 26.15 -4.18
C HIS A 307 -11.07 24.82 -4.13
N LEU A 308 -10.06 24.71 -3.26
CA LEU A 308 -9.27 23.49 -3.12
C LEU A 308 -10.09 22.32 -2.57
N SER A 309 -11.07 22.60 -1.70
CA SER A 309 -12.03 21.61 -1.23
C SER A 309 -12.92 21.08 -2.36
N LEU A 310 -13.36 21.95 -3.28
CA LEU A 310 -14.12 21.56 -4.47
C LEU A 310 -13.27 20.74 -5.44
N VAL A 311 -12.02 21.15 -5.69
CA VAL A 311 -11.06 20.37 -6.50
C VAL A 311 -10.87 18.97 -5.89
N GLY A 312 -10.71 18.89 -4.57
CA GLY A 312 -10.61 17.63 -3.83
C GLY A 312 -11.85 16.73 -3.98
N LEU A 313 -13.05 17.31 -3.94
CA LEU A 313 -14.32 16.59 -4.18
C LEU A 313 -14.37 16.00 -5.60
N LEU A 314 -14.03 16.80 -6.61
CA LEU A 314 -14.04 16.37 -8.02
C LEU A 314 -13.01 15.27 -8.27
N ASN A 315 -11.78 15.44 -7.78
CA ASN A 315 -10.74 14.42 -7.85
C ASN A 315 -11.12 13.14 -7.11
N GLY A 316 -11.72 13.26 -5.93
CA GLY A 316 -12.22 12.11 -5.17
C GLY A 316 -13.24 11.29 -5.96
N LYS A 317 -14.15 11.97 -6.67
CA LYS A 317 -15.17 11.32 -7.50
C LYS A 317 -14.60 10.68 -8.76
N LEU A 318 -13.69 11.36 -9.46
CA LEU A 318 -12.98 10.78 -10.59
C LEU A 318 -12.14 9.57 -10.16
N SER A 319 -11.41 9.67 -9.05
CA SER A 319 -10.63 8.56 -8.49
C SER A 319 -11.51 7.33 -8.23
N GLN A 320 -12.71 7.53 -7.66
CA GLN A 320 -13.65 6.45 -7.43
C GLN A 320 -14.05 5.77 -8.74
N LEU A 321 -14.50 6.54 -9.74
CA LEU A 321 -14.89 6.02 -11.05
C LEU A 321 -13.75 5.26 -11.74
N PHE A 322 -12.54 5.82 -11.74
CA PHE A 322 -11.38 5.17 -12.37
C PHE A 322 -10.96 3.88 -11.64
N THR A 323 -11.09 3.85 -10.32
CA THR A 323 -10.83 2.63 -9.53
C THR A 323 -11.86 1.55 -9.89
N GLU A 324 -13.13 1.89 -9.99
CA GLU A 324 -14.19 0.96 -10.37
C GLU A 324 -13.99 0.41 -11.79
N CYS A 325 -13.64 1.27 -12.77
CA CYS A 325 -13.27 0.86 -14.11
C CYS A 325 -12.07 -0.10 -14.11
N TYR A 326 -11.00 0.20 -13.36
CA TYR A 326 -9.82 -0.66 -13.26
C TYR A 326 -10.15 -2.04 -12.71
N LEU A 327 -10.94 -2.09 -11.62
CA LEU A 327 -11.32 -3.35 -11.00
C LEU A 327 -12.25 -4.17 -11.90
N MET A 328 -13.14 -3.51 -12.64
CA MET A 328 -14.01 -4.14 -13.63
C MET A 328 -13.20 -4.69 -14.82
N ASP A 329 -12.26 -3.92 -15.35
CA ASP A 329 -11.36 -4.34 -16.43
C ASP A 329 -10.51 -5.56 -16.02
N SER A 330 -9.90 -5.52 -14.83
CA SER A 330 -9.16 -6.65 -14.27
C SER A 330 -10.04 -7.91 -14.15
N TYR A 331 -11.29 -7.75 -13.73
CA TYR A 331 -12.27 -8.82 -13.65
C TYR A 331 -12.65 -9.40 -15.00
N VAL A 332 -13.03 -8.57 -15.97
CA VAL A 332 -13.41 -9.01 -17.31
C VAL A 332 -12.22 -9.68 -18.01
N THR A 333 -11.02 -9.12 -17.88
CA THR A 333 -9.78 -9.70 -18.40
C THR A 333 -9.53 -11.09 -17.81
N LYS A 334 -9.64 -11.24 -16.49
CA LYS A 334 -9.44 -12.52 -15.82
C LYS A 334 -10.50 -13.54 -16.21
N LEU A 335 -11.76 -13.11 -16.32
CA LEU A 335 -12.86 -13.96 -16.78
C LEU A 335 -12.64 -14.42 -18.23
N TYR A 336 -12.15 -13.54 -19.10
CA TYR A 336 -11.83 -13.86 -20.49
C TYR A 336 -10.79 -14.98 -20.61
N GLU A 337 -9.78 -15.03 -19.73
CA GLU A 337 -8.82 -16.15 -19.69
C GLU A 337 -9.53 -17.50 -19.50
N TYR A 338 -10.51 -17.58 -18.60
CA TYR A 338 -11.32 -18.78 -18.39
C TYR A 338 -12.26 -19.07 -19.56
N MET A 339 -12.81 -18.04 -20.20
CA MET A 339 -13.63 -18.19 -21.41
C MET A 339 -12.84 -18.79 -22.58
N VAL A 340 -11.62 -18.32 -22.80
CA VAL A 340 -10.69 -18.87 -23.81
C VAL A 340 -10.36 -20.32 -23.47
N TYR A 341 -10.00 -20.60 -22.22
CA TYR A 341 -9.71 -21.96 -21.78
C TYR A 341 -10.91 -22.91 -21.96
N TYR A 342 -12.13 -22.45 -21.66
CA TYR A 342 -13.34 -23.23 -21.86
C TYR A 342 -13.60 -23.50 -23.34
N ARG A 343 -13.52 -22.47 -24.19
CA ARG A 343 -13.68 -22.58 -25.64
C ARG A 343 -12.72 -23.61 -26.24
N ASP A 344 -11.46 -23.54 -25.86
CA ASP A 344 -10.40 -24.35 -26.46
C ASP A 344 -10.48 -25.84 -26.03
N ASN A 345 -11.24 -26.14 -24.97
CA ASN A 345 -11.40 -27.50 -24.41
C ASN A 345 -12.88 -27.97 -24.41
N LEU A 346 -13.74 -27.30 -25.17
CA LEU A 346 -15.20 -27.53 -25.24
C LEU A 346 -15.62 -29.00 -25.44
N ALA A 347 -14.80 -29.79 -26.12
CA ALA A 347 -15.07 -31.20 -26.38
C ALA A 347 -14.86 -32.09 -25.14
N ASP A 348 -14.03 -31.67 -24.19
CA ASP A 348 -13.46 -32.53 -23.15
C ASP A 348 -13.82 -32.08 -21.73
N ILE A 349 -14.20 -30.81 -21.52
CA ILE A 349 -14.49 -30.26 -20.20
C ILE A 349 -15.87 -29.61 -20.13
N SER A 350 -16.51 -29.75 -18.97
CA SER A 350 -17.77 -29.08 -18.67
C SER A 350 -17.58 -27.74 -17.97
N LEU A 351 -18.60 -26.89 -17.97
CA LEU A 351 -18.64 -25.66 -17.17
C LEU A 351 -18.32 -25.92 -15.69
N LYS A 352 -18.74 -27.07 -15.14
CA LYS A 352 -18.41 -27.47 -13.78
C LYS A 352 -16.90 -27.64 -13.57
N ALA A 353 -16.20 -28.21 -14.55
CA ALA A 353 -14.74 -28.34 -14.50
C ALA A 353 -14.05 -26.96 -14.58
N ILE A 354 -14.63 -25.99 -15.29
CA ILE A 354 -14.16 -24.60 -15.31
C ILE A 354 -14.30 -23.94 -13.94
N CYS A 355 -15.47 -24.09 -13.28
CA CYS A 355 -15.69 -23.59 -11.93
C CYS A 355 -14.66 -24.18 -10.95
N GLN A 356 -14.47 -25.50 -10.99
CA GLN A 356 -13.47 -26.18 -10.16
C GLN A 356 -12.05 -25.71 -10.46
N LYS A 357 -11.72 -25.45 -11.72
CA LYS A 357 -10.41 -24.92 -12.10
C LYS A 357 -10.19 -23.53 -11.48
N ALA A 358 -11.16 -22.62 -11.60
CA ALA A 358 -11.05 -21.27 -11.06
C ALA A 358 -10.95 -21.27 -9.52
N GLU A 359 -11.67 -22.15 -8.83
CA GLU A 359 -11.53 -22.39 -7.39
C GLU A 359 -10.14 -22.91 -7.01
N ASN A 360 -9.63 -23.90 -7.77
CA ASN A 360 -8.30 -24.49 -7.53
C ASN A 360 -7.17 -23.49 -7.78
N ASP A 361 -7.28 -22.66 -8.84
CA ASP A 361 -6.33 -21.60 -9.15
C ASP A 361 -6.27 -20.58 -7.99
N LEU A 362 -7.44 -20.16 -7.45
CA LEU A 362 -7.51 -19.29 -6.28
C LEU A 362 -6.93 -19.96 -5.02
N ALA A 363 -7.25 -21.22 -4.76
CA ALA A 363 -6.73 -21.97 -3.62
C ALA A 363 -5.20 -22.12 -3.68
N SER A 364 -4.66 -22.39 -4.87
CA SER A 364 -3.21 -22.44 -5.13
C SER A 364 -2.54 -21.08 -4.91
N ALA A 365 -3.14 -20.01 -5.43
CA ALA A 365 -2.64 -18.66 -5.25
C ALA A 365 -2.63 -18.25 -3.76
N ARG A 366 -3.70 -18.54 -3.00
CA ARG A 366 -3.76 -18.35 -1.54
C ARG A 366 -2.69 -19.15 -0.80
N LYS A 367 -2.44 -20.40 -1.21
CA LYS A 367 -1.41 -21.26 -0.60
C LYS A 367 0.00 -20.69 -0.79
N SER A 368 0.27 -20.00 -1.90
CA SER A 368 1.56 -19.33 -2.10
C SER A 368 1.78 -18.14 -1.17
N GLU A 369 0.70 -17.55 -0.64
CA GLU A 369 0.69 -16.30 0.14
C GLU A 369 1.27 -15.07 -0.59
N LEU A 370 1.39 -15.16 -1.93
CA LEU A 370 1.86 -14.06 -2.78
C LEU A 370 0.71 -13.27 -3.43
N LEU A 371 -0.54 -13.70 -3.24
CA LEU A 371 -1.72 -13.08 -3.83
C LEU A 371 -2.02 -11.71 -3.19
N ALA A 372 -2.23 -10.68 -4.01
CA ALA A 372 -2.66 -9.37 -3.53
C ALA A 372 -4.17 -9.32 -3.26
N ALA A 373 -4.61 -8.41 -2.39
CA ALA A 373 -6.02 -8.31 -1.98
C ALA A 373 -6.97 -8.00 -3.16
N ASN A 374 -6.55 -7.15 -4.10
CA ASN A 374 -7.37 -6.85 -5.28
C ASN A 374 -7.43 -8.04 -6.25
N GLU A 375 -6.33 -8.77 -6.43
CA GLU A 375 -6.31 -10.00 -7.23
C GLU A 375 -7.23 -11.08 -6.63
N GLU A 376 -7.23 -11.21 -5.30
CA GLU A 376 -8.14 -12.12 -4.60
C GLU A 376 -9.61 -11.75 -4.81
N LYS A 377 -9.95 -10.45 -4.67
CA LYS A 377 -11.31 -9.96 -4.96
C LYS A 377 -11.71 -10.24 -6.41
N THR A 378 -10.80 -10.01 -7.36
CA THR A 378 -11.02 -10.33 -8.78
C THR A 378 -11.32 -11.81 -8.98
N SER A 379 -10.49 -12.71 -8.42
CA SER A 379 -10.72 -14.15 -8.51
C SER A 379 -12.02 -14.61 -7.85
N LEU A 380 -12.39 -14.02 -6.70
CA LEU A 380 -13.67 -14.31 -6.05
C LEU A 380 -14.86 -13.88 -6.91
N ARG A 381 -14.78 -12.72 -7.58
CA ARG A 381 -15.82 -12.26 -8.49
C ARG A 381 -15.95 -13.14 -9.73
N VAL A 382 -14.82 -13.62 -10.28
CA VAL A 382 -14.81 -14.61 -11.38
C VAL A 382 -15.48 -15.92 -10.95
N ASN A 383 -15.12 -16.46 -9.78
CA ASN A 383 -15.75 -17.67 -9.25
C ASN A 383 -17.26 -17.48 -9.07
N ALA A 384 -17.69 -16.38 -8.46
CA ALA A 384 -19.10 -16.08 -8.24
C ALA A 384 -19.89 -15.98 -9.56
N PHE A 385 -19.30 -15.40 -10.61
CA PHE A 385 -19.92 -15.34 -11.95
C PHE A 385 -20.10 -16.73 -12.56
N LEU A 386 -19.03 -17.54 -12.58
CA LEU A 386 -19.06 -18.88 -13.16
C LEU A 386 -20.03 -19.80 -12.39
N GLU A 387 -20.00 -19.76 -11.07
CA GLU A 387 -20.88 -20.54 -10.19
C GLU A 387 -22.35 -20.14 -10.38
N LYS A 388 -22.65 -18.84 -10.47
CA LYS A 388 -24.00 -18.34 -10.74
C LYS A 388 -24.56 -18.93 -12.03
N ILE A 389 -23.80 -18.87 -13.14
CA ILE A 389 -24.26 -19.41 -14.43
C ILE A 389 -24.39 -20.93 -14.36
N TRP A 390 -23.45 -21.60 -13.70
CA TRP A 390 -23.52 -23.05 -13.52
C TRP A 390 -24.80 -23.48 -12.79
N LEU A 391 -25.18 -22.78 -11.71
CA LEU A 391 -26.42 -23.02 -10.97
C LEU A 391 -27.68 -22.74 -11.79
N GLU A 392 -27.68 -21.67 -12.60
CA GLU A 392 -28.81 -21.34 -13.49
C GLU A 392 -29.03 -22.38 -14.59
N LEU A 393 -27.97 -23.11 -14.98
CA LEU A 393 -28.00 -24.12 -16.03
C LEU A 393 -28.05 -25.56 -15.49
N GLU A 394 -27.94 -25.74 -14.17
CA GLU A 394 -27.96 -27.05 -13.53
C GLU A 394 -29.30 -27.75 -13.76
N GLY A 395 -29.25 -28.99 -14.28
CA GLY A 395 -30.45 -29.79 -14.56
C GLY A 395 -31.09 -29.56 -15.93
N LEU A 396 -30.55 -28.68 -16.77
CA LEU A 396 -30.96 -28.56 -18.18
C LEU A 396 -30.20 -29.58 -19.03
N THR A 397 -30.92 -30.41 -19.80
CA THR A 397 -30.33 -31.35 -20.77
C THR A 397 -29.93 -30.59 -22.05
N GLN A 398 -28.83 -29.85 -22.00
CA GLN A 398 -28.29 -29.10 -23.14
C GLN A 398 -26.91 -29.62 -23.52
N SER A 399 -26.50 -29.42 -24.77
CA SER A 399 -25.13 -29.73 -25.17
C SER A 399 -24.16 -28.74 -24.52
N GLU A 400 -22.92 -29.15 -24.29
CA GLU A 400 -21.91 -28.26 -23.70
C GLU A 400 -21.66 -27.02 -24.58
N GLN A 401 -21.86 -27.16 -25.89
CA GLN A 401 -21.77 -26.05 -26.82
C GLN A 401 -22.88 -25.02 -26.63
N ASP A 402 -24.11 -25.45 -26.32
CA ASP A 402 -25.22 -24.55 -25.98
C ASP A 402 -24.98 -23.84 -24.64
N ILE A 403 -24.39 -24.56 -23.66
CA ILE A 403 -23.99 -24.01 -22.36
C ILE A 403 -22.94 -22.92 -22.56
N TYR A 404 -21.90 -23.19 -23.35
CA TYR A 404 -20.86 -22.22 -23.66
C TYR A 404 -21.41 -20.96 -24.35
N GLU A 405 -22.33 -21.08 -25.31
CA GLU A 405 -22.91 -19.89 -25.94
C GLU A 405 -23.71 -19.03 -24.93
N LYS A 406 -24.39 -19.64 -23.95
CA LYS A 406 -25.02 -18.90 -22.85
C LYS A 406 -24.01 -18.21 -21.94
N VAL A 407 -22.94 -18.91 -21.56
CA VAL A 407 -21.86 -18.33 -20.74
C VAL A 407 -21.20 -17.17 -21.49
N LYS A 408 -20.98 -17.32 -22.80
CA LYS A 408 -20.45 -16.28 -23.68
C LYS A 408 -21.39 -15.08 -23.78
N GLN A 409 -22.70 -15.29 -23.87
CA GLN A 409 -23.67 -14.20 -23.84
C GLN A 409 -23.63 -13.44 -22.51
N ALA A 410 -23.54 -14.15 -21.38
CA ALA A 410 -23.40 -13.52 -20.07
C ALA A 410 -22.07 -12.77 -19.93
N PHE A 411 -20.98 -13.32 -20.47
CA PHE A 411 -19.68 -12.63 -20.54
C PHE A 411 -19.75 -11.36 -21.38
N SER A 412 -20.42 -11.40 -22.54
CA SER A 412 -20.64 -10.21 -23.37
C SER A 412 -21.36 -9.12 -22.59
N ALA A 413 -22.37 -9.45 -21.79
CA ALA A 413 -23.05 -8.46 -20.95
C ALA A 413 -22.12 -7.79 -19.90
N GLU A 414 -21.17 -8.53 -19.31
CA GLU A 414 -20.17 -7.95 -18.40
C GLU A 414 -19.15 -7.06 -19.16
N ALA A 415 -18.79 -7.43 -20.40
CA ALA A 415 -17.91 -6.62 -21.24
C ALA A 415 -18.61 -5.33 -21.72
N ASP A 416 -19.87 -5.42 -22.13
CA ASP A 416 -20.69 -4.27 -22.51
C ASP A 416 -20.86 -3.31 -21.33
N ALA A 417 -21.08 -3.83 -20.11
CA ALA A 417 -21.16 -3.03 -18.90
C ALA A 417 -19.84 -2.30 -18.57
N LEU A 418 -18.69 -2.92 -18.83
CA LEU A 418 -17.38 -2.26 -18.70
C LEU A 418 -17.23 -1.12 -19.71
N GLU A 419 -17.66 -1.32 -20.97
CA GLU A 419 -17.63 -0.28 -22.00
C GLU A 419 -18.51 0.91 -21.61
N GLU A 420 -19.76 0.68 -21.23
CA GLU A 420 -20.68 1.73 -20.75
C GLU A 420 -20.11 2.50 -19.54
N GLN A 421 -19.54 1.78 -18.58
CA GLN A 421 -18.94 2.41 -17.40
C GLN A 421 -17.71 3.26 -17.76
N THR A 422 -16.89 2.79 -18.70
CA THR A 422 -15.70 3.48 -19.17
C THR A 422 -16.07 4.75 -19.94
N GLU A 423 -17.07 4.69 -20.82
CA GLU A 423 -17.61 5.86 -21.52
C GLU A 423 -18.17 6.90 -20.54
N ALA A 424 -18.95 6.47 -19.55
CA ALA A 424 -19.49 7.35 -18.51
C ALA A 424 -18.39 8.04 -17.69
N ALA A 425 -17.34 7.30 -17.33
CA ALA A 425 -16.18 7.86 -16.62
C ALA A 425 -15.40 8.87 -17.49
N ALA A 426 -15.22 8.58 -18.78
CA ALA A 426 -14.57 9.49 -19.73
C ALA A 426 -15.39 10.79 -19.93
N GLN A 427 -16.71 10.67 -20.08
CA GLN A 427 -17.60 11.82 -20.18
C GLN A 427 -17.61 12.66 -18.89
N THR A 428 -17.53 12.01 -17.73
CA THR A 428 -17.42 12.69 -16.44
C THR A 428 -16.09 13.45 -16.34
N LEU A 429 -14.97 12.85 -16.74
CA LEU A 429 -13.66 13.51 -16.78
C LEU A 429 -13.69 14.76 -17.67
N GLN A 430 -14.28 14.64 -18.86
CA GLN A 430 -14.47 15.76 -19.79
C GLN A 430 -15.31 16.88 -19.15
N SER A 431 -16.44 16.52 -18.52
CA SER A 431 -17.31 17.48 -17.85
C SER A 431 -16.62 18.20 -16.69
N VAL A 432 -15.78 17.50 -15.93
CA VAL A 432 -14.98 18.08 -14.85
C VAL A 432 -13.96 19.06 -15.41
N PHE A 433 -13.24 18.72 -16.47
CA PHE A 433 -12.30 19.65 -17.10
C PHE A 433 -13.00 20.88 -17.67
N ASP A 434 -14.13 20.70 -18.37
CA ASP A 434 -14.93 21.82 -18.88
C ASP A 434 -15.38 22.75 -17.75
N PHE A 435 -15.78 22.18 -16.61
CA PHE A 435 -16.10 22.94 -15.41
C PHE A 435 -14.87 23.67 -14.86
N MET A 436 -13.73 22.99 -14.72
CA MET A 436 -12.49 23.57 -14.20
C MET A 436 -12.00 24.73 -15.08
N GLU A 437 -12.05 24.59 -16.41
CA GLU A 437 -11.73 25.66 -17.36
C GLU A 437 -12.72 26.83 -17.24
N ALA A 438 -14.02 26.54 -17.11
CA ALA A 438 -15.05 27.57 -16.98
C ALA A 438 -15.02 28.31 -15.63
N ALA A 439 -14.67 27.63 -14.54
CA ALA A 439 -14.63 28.21 -13.20
C ALA A 439 -13.29 28.90 -12.92
N PHE A 440 -12.18 28.25 -13.26
CA PHE A 440 -10.85 28.61 -12.77
C PHE A 440 -9.85 28.95 -13.89
N GLY A 441 -10.02 28.39 -15.10
CA GLY A 441 -9.09 28.59 -16.21
C GLY A 441 -7.72 27.96 -15.91
N ASP A 442 -6.63 28.61 -16.32
CA ASP A 442 -5.25 28.13 -16.10
C ASP A 442 -4.68 28.58 -14.73
N SER A 443 -5.51 28.53 -13.68
CA SER A 443 -5.13 28.99 -12.34
C SER A 443 -4.47 27.88 -11.50
N GLN A 444 -4.11 28.22 -10.26
CA GLN A 444 -3.51 27.26 -9.31
C GLN A 444 -4.42 26.07 -9.00
N GLU A 445 -5.75 26.24 -9.08
CA GLU A 445 -6.74 25.18 -8.92
C GLU A 445 -6.64 24.12 -10.04
N MET A 446 -6.43 24.55 -11.30
CA MET A 446 -6.19 23.63 -12.41
C MET A 446 -4.88 22.87 -12.24
N VAL A 447 -3.83 23.56 -11.77
CA VAL A 447 -2.55 22.94 -11.43
C VAL A 447 -2.74 21.86 -10.35
N ALA A 448 -3.40 22.21 -9.24
CA ALA A 448 -3.67 21.27 -8.16
C ALA A 448 -4.50 20.07 -8.65
N PHE A 449 -5.51 20.31 -9.48
CA PHE A 449 -6.33 19.25 -10.08
C PHE A 449 -5.48 18.23 -10.85
N ILE A 450 -4.59 18.71 -11.73
CA ILE A 450 -3.73 17.83 -12.55
C ILE A 450 -2.64 17.16 -11.73
N THR A 451 -2.06 17.87 -10.75
CA THR A 451 -1.08 17.26 -9.84
C THR A 451 -1.68 16.07 -9.10
N GLU A 452 -2.94 16.16 -8.66
CA GLU A 452 -3.64 15.03 -8.03
C GLU A 452 -3.95 13.89 -9.01
N LEU A 453 -4.36 14.19 -10.25
CA LEU A 453 -4.51 13.16 -11.29
C LEU A 453 -3.18 12.42 -11.56
N ASN A 454 -2.05 13.14 -11.53
CA ASN A 454 -0.71 12.56 -11.72
C ASN A 454 -0.25 11.69 -10.55
N ALA A 455 -0.64 12.04 -9.33
CA ALA A 455 -0.29 11.29 -8.13
C ALA A 455 -1.13 10.01 -7.94
N ASN A 456 -2.24 9.89 -8.68
CA ASN A 456 -3.18 8.79 -8.55
C ASN A 456 -2.96 7.73 -9.63
N PHE A 457 -2.57 6.52 -9.20
CA PHE A 457 -2.35 5.37 -10.08
C PHE A 457 -3.52 5.08 -11.02
N TYR A 458 -4.76 5.05 -10.49
CA TYR A 458 -5.95 4.72 -11.28
C TYR A 458 -6.28 5.82 -12.29
N SER A 459 -6.01 7.09 -11.95
CA SER A 459 -6.18 8.20 -12.89
C SER A 459 -5.20 8.12 -14.06
N ILE A 460 -3.91 7.89 -13.77
CA ILE A 460 -2.90 7.69 -14.81
C ILE A 460 -3.21 6.48 -15.68
N TRP A 461 -3.61 5.36 -15.08
CA TRP A 461 -4.04 4.18 -15.83
C TRP A 461 -5.21 4.51 -16.76
N PHE A 462 -6.28 5.10 -16.22
CA PHE A 462 -7.49 5.38 -17.00
C PHE A 462 -7.21 6.31 -18.17
N ILE A 463 -6.47 7.39 -17.93
CA ILE A 463 -6.09 8.36 -18.96
C ILE A 463 -5.17 7.74 -20.01
N ARG A 464 -4.26 6.82 -19.62
CA ARG A 464 -3.37 6.14 -20.56
C ARG A 464 -4.15 5.22 -21.49
N GLU A 465 -5.12 4.46 -20.97
CA GLU A 465 -5.89 3.50 -21.76
C GLU A 465 -6.96 4.18 -22.63
N ASN A 466 -7.59 5.25 -22.14
CA ASN A 466 -8.75 5.88 -22.80
C ASN A 466 -8.46 7.25 -23.45
N GLY A 467 -7.37 7.89 -23.07
CA GLY A 467 -7.00 9.24 -23.53
C GLY A 467 -7.80 10.36 -22.85
N SER A 468 -7.22 11.57 -22.87
CA SER A 468 -7.92 12.82 -22.51
C SER A 468 -7.15 14.01 -23.08
N ASP A 469 -7.70 14.64 -24.13
CA ASP A 469 -7.05 15.76 -24.81
C ASP A 469 -6.84 16.96 -23.89
N GLN A 470 -7.81 17.25 -23.01
CA GLN A 470 -7.71 18.33 -22.02
C GLN A 470 -6.60 18.07 -21.01
N TYR A 471 -6.52 16.86 -20.47
CA TYR A 471 -5.44 16.47 -19.59
C TYR A 471 -4.07 16.68 -20.26
N TYR A 472 -3.87 16.15 -21.47
CA TYR A 472 -2.58 16.28 -22.14
C TYR A 472 -2.22 17.74 -22.46
N ARG A 473 -3.21 18.56 -22.81
CA ARG A 473 -3.03 20.00 -23.06
C ARG A 473 -2.52 20.71 -21.81
N HIS A 474 -3.20 20.54 -20.68
CA HIS A 474 -2.87 21.24 -19.44
C HIS A 474 -1.63 20.66 -18.75
N ASN A 475 -1.44 19.34 -18.77
CA ASN A 475 -0.24 18.69 -18.21
C ASN A 475 1.03 19.09 -18.99
N LYS A 476 0.92 19.26 -20.32
CA LYS A 476 2.03 19.79 -21.12
C LYS A 476 2.36 21.22 -20.69
N GLY A 477 1.35 22.09 -20.51
CA GLY A 477 1.54 23.45 -20.00
C GLY A 477 2.34 23.50 -18.70
N LEU A 478 1.98 22.65 -17.74
CA LEU A 478 2.70 22.49 -16.46
C LEU A 478 4.17 22.13 -16.63
N LEU A 479 4.49 21.13 -17.45
CA LEU A 479 5.87 20.71 -17.69
C LEU A 479 6.73 21.81 -18.35
N PHE A 480 6.12 22.66 -19.19
CA PHE A 480 6.80 23.81 -19.77
C PHE A 480 7.08 24.89 -18.71
N ASP A 481 6.10 25.21 -17.86
CA ASP A 481 6.24 26.22 -16.80
C ASP A 481 7.28 25.81 -15.75
N ASP A 482 7.31 24.53 -15.35
CA ASP A 482 8.31 24.01 -14.42
C ASP A 482 9.72 24.05 -15.02
N ARG A 483 9.86 23.71 -16.31
CA ARG A 483 11.13 23.82 -17.02
C ARG A 483 11.59 25.28 -17.14
N GLN A 484 10.66 26.21 -17.33
CA GLN A 484 10.96 27.63 -17.43
C GLN A 484 11.37 28.23 -16.07
N LYS A 485 10.70 27.83 -14.98
CA LYS A 485 11.08 28.19 -13.60
C LYS A 485 12.45 27.64 -13.22
N LEU A 486 12.77 26.40 -13.61
CA LEU A 486 14.10 25.81 -13.38
C LEU A 486 15.20 26.62 -14.09
N ILE A 487 14.97 27.01 -15.34
CA ILE A 487 15.91 27.82 -16.12
C ILE A 487 16.06 29.21 -15.50
N LEU A 488 14.96 29.86 -15.11
CA LEU A 488 15.01 31.18 -14.45
C LEU A 488 15.73 31.12 -13.10
N GLY A 489 15.49 30.09 -12.28
CA GLY A 489 16.21 29.89 -11.01
C GLY A 489 17.71 29.66 -11.21
N GLN A 490 18.09 28.90 -12.25
CA GLN A 490 19.50 28.72 -12.62
C GLN A 490 20.15 30.03 -13.12
N MET A 491 19.40 30.87 -13.82
CA MET A 491 19.86 32.19 -14.26
C MET A 491 20.01 33.15 -13.07
N GLU A 492 19.09 33.13 -12.11
CA GLU A 492 19.19 33.91 -10.87
C GLU A 492 20.36 33.46 -10.00
N GLU A 493 20.59 32.15 -9.84
CA GLU A 493 21.77 31.62 -9.14
C GLU A 493 23.08 32.03 -9.83
N LEU A 494 23.13 32.01 -11.16
CA LEU A 494 24.27 32.48 -11.95
C LEU A 494 24.49 33.99 -11.78
N GLU A 495 23.43 34.80 -11.82
CA GLU A 495 23.51 36.24 -11.57
C GLU A 495 23.97 36.57 -10.15
N ASP A 496 23.48 35.84 -9.15
CA ASP A 496 23.91 36.02 -7.75
C ASP A 496 25.37 35.61 -7.57
N THR A 497 25.80 34.56 -8.25
CA THR A 497 27.21 34.11 -8.25
C THR A 497 28.10 35.13 -8.94
N MET A 498 27.66 35.73 -10.04
CA MET A 498 28.37 36.80 -10.74
C MET A 498 28.41 38.10 -9.92
N LYS A 499 27.32 38.49 -9.25
CA LYS A 499 27.28 39.67 -8.35
C LYS A 499 28.22 39.50 -7.16
N ARG A 500 28.27 38.31 -6.55
CA ARG A 500 29.22 37.99 -5.45
C ARG A 500 30.68 37.98 -5.91
N GLY A 501 30.94 37.58 -7.16
CA GLY A 501 32.28 37.61 -7.77
C GLY A 501 32.79 39.03 -8.06
N ILE A 502 31.90 39.98 -8.36
CA ILE A 502 32.27 41.37 -8.70
C ILE A 502 32.54 42.22 -7.44
N THR A 503 31.99 41.85 -6.28
CA THR A 503 32.28 42.54 -4.99
C THR A 503 33.62 42.16 -4.33
N ASN A 504 34.37 41.22 -4.90
CA ASN A 504 35.68 40.75 -4.37
C ASN A 504 36.87 41.13 -5.29
N VAL A 505 36.79 42.29 -5.98
CA VAL A 505 37.92 42.87 -6.72
C VAL A 505 38.29 44.24 -6.16
#